data_AF-G9EQ27-F1
#
_entry.id   AF-G9EQ27-F1
#
_cell.length_a   1.000
_cell.length_b   1.000
_cell.length_c   1.000
_cell.angle_alpha   90.00
_cell.angle_beta   90.00
_cell.angle_gamma   90.00
#
_symmetry.space_group_name_H-M   'P 1'
#
loop_
_entity.id
_entity.type
_entity.pdbx_description
1 polymer ?
#
loop_
_entity_poly.entity_id
_entity_poly.type
_entity_poly.pdbx_seq_one_letter_code
_entity_poly.pdbx_strand_id
1 'polypeptide(L)'
;MTFKLKEFIELKAHLDRTVDIMLKHNKKDTIDELHEPRRSELLMLVTALNDIIAQINEKSAKVNSSASGKKAASSIQNDYLLAYHGIMLVARRHATDLSGKLASRLADAVGIDEPKDKPTVQDFASAHVAANIYMQRALFANGDSRNGIKKDHIFSAIALEKLKELLEKSYTLEKEAQIEVIKALAVTEKSPTVRPYSKQTPETALAVFPNWAKLTEALDTLIADELADKNVATIKKLDPVRAAQLNFLETLCKQLKTTNIDEKEKIAVLAGAMHLVHQQIKLEYTYNSLVYNELGKLLHIETAIPQDVEALLHAANQYIRYATIAQIPNEQHGVGKAIRAKHPFASIDNFDLKTVLNLFQQMISDKRVAASKLIFEELKQAAEAEKALAKDPQASSKSWMPSLSSLNGIFSGGAKKDKTVAVAHESVDQERVPQEQATSSNTNIGL
;
A
#
# COMPACT_ATOMS: atom_id res chain seq x y z
N MET A 1 -24.05 -9.10 -14.45
CA MET A 1 -24.32 -9.81 -13.18
C MET A 1 -23.05 -9.73 -12.37
N THR A 2 -23.12 -9.22 -11.14
CA THR A 2 -21.96 -9.00 -10.25
C THR A 2 -21.84 -10.16 -9.28
N PHE A 3 -20.65 -10.75 -9.16
CA PHE A 3 -20.31 -11.69 -8.09
C PHE A 3 -20.74 -11.11 -6.73
N LYS A 4 -21.53 -11.88 -5.97
CA LYS A 4 -21.99 -11.49 -4.64
C LYS A 4 -21.10 -12.15 -3.58
N LEU A 5 -20.45 -11.33 -2.77
CA LEU A 5 -19.68 -11.81 -1.63
C LEU A 5 -20.62 -12.46 -0.59
N LYS A 6 -20.21 -13.61 -0.04
CA LYS A 6 -20.90 -14.25 1.09
C LYS A 6 -20.86 -13.35 2.32
N GLU A 7 -21.89 -13.36 3.16
CA GLU A 7 -21.92 -12.48 4.34
C GLU A 7 -21.00 -12.98 5.45
N PHE A 8 -20.59 -12.11 6.40
CA PHE A 8 -19.70 -12.50 7.50
C PHE A 8 -20.22 -13.65 8.36
N ILE A 9 -21.53 -13.72 8.58
CA ILE A 9 -22.15 -14.82 9.35
C ILE A 9 -21.96 -16.15 8.61
N GLU A 10 -22.15 -16.15 7.28
CA GLU A 10 -21.95 -17.32 6.43
C GLU A 10 -20.48 -17.72 6.40
N LEU A 11 -19.57 -16.75 6.23
CA LEU A 11 -18.13 -16.98 6.22
C LEU A 11 -17.62 -17.51 7.56
N LYS A 12 -18.14 -17.01 8.69
CA LYS A 12 -17.82 -17.52 10.02
C LYS A 12 -18.28 -18.97 10.18
N ALA A 13 -19.54 -19.25 9.90
CA ALA A 13 -20.07 -20.62 9.99
C ALA A 13 -19.36 -21.58 9.03
N HIS A 14 -18.88 -21.08 7.89
CA HIS A 14 -18.09 -21.85 6.95
C HIS A 14 -16.67 -22.12 7.48
N LEU A 15 -16.01 -21.11 8.05
CA LEU A 15 -14.67 -21.23 8.63
C LEU A 15 -14.68 -22.17 9.83
N ASP A 16 -15.61 -22.02 10.77
CA ASP A 16 -15.73 -22.87 11.96
C ASP A 16 -15.83 -24.36 11.55
N ARG A 17 -16.73 -24.67 10.60
CA ARG A 17 -16.84 -26.03 10.03
C ARG A 17 -15.55 -26.49 9.34
N THR A 18 -14.83 -25.59 8.69
CA THR A 18 -13.57 -25.92 8.01
C THR A 18 -12.48 -26.24 9.03
N VAL A 19 -12.38 -25.49 10.11
CA VAL A 19 -11.49 -25.78 11.24
C VAL A 19 -11.81 -27.15 11.83
N ASP A 20 -13.08 -27.44 12.12
CA ASP A 20 -13.51 -28.74 12.66
C ASP A 20 -13.12 -29.91 11.76
N ILE A 21 -13.31 -29.77 10.44
CA ILE A 21 -12.93 -30.79 9.46
C ILE A 21 -11.42 -31.02 9.49
N MET A 22 -10.62 -29.94 9.55
CA MET A 22 -9.17 -30.02 9.57
C MET A 22 -8.65 -30.66 10.85
N LEU A 23 -9.22 -30.31 12.01
CA LEU A 23 -8.87 -30.87 13.31
C LEU A 23 -9.20 -32.38 13.37
N LYS A 24 -10.43 -32.76 13.00
CA LYS A 24 -10.85 -34.16 12.95
C LYS A 24 -10.00 -34.98 11.99
N HIS A 25 -9.67 -34.44 10.82
CA HIS A 25 -8.83 -35.12 9.84
C HIS A 25 -7.42 -35.40 10.36
N ASN A 26 -6.83 -34.46 11.09
CA ASN A 26 -5.47 -34.56 11.63
C ASN A 26 -5.43 -35.15 13.04
N LYS A 27 -6.57 -35.56 13.61
CA LYS A 27 -6.72 -36.08 14.98
C LYS A 27 -6.13 -35.14 16.03
N LYS A 28 -6.43 -33.84 15.90
CA LYS A 28 -6.02 -32.77 16.81
C LYS A 28 -7.24 -32.15 17.46
N ASP A 29 -7.07 -31.61 18.67
CA ASP A 29 -8.14 -30.95 19.40
C ASP A 29 -8.13 -29.43 19.20
N THR A 30 -6.94 -28.86 18.99
CA THR A 30 -6.74 -27.41 18.82
C THR A 30 -5.93 -27.08 17.57
N ILE A 31 -6.10 -25.86 17.04
CA ILE A 31 -5.34 -25.39 15.87
C ILE A 31 -3.83 -25.40 16.17
N ASP A 32 -3.45 -25.12 17.42
CA ASP A 32 -2.05 -25.05 17.84
C ASP A 32 -1.29 -26.38 17.70
N GLU A 33 -1.99 -27.50 17.73
CA GLU A 33 -1.41 -28.84 17.57
C GLU A 33 -1.24 -29.27 16.10
N LEU A 34 -1.73 -28.48 15.15
CA LEU A 34 -1.57 -28.77 13.73
C LEU A 34 -0.13 -28.53 13.27
N HIS A 35 0.31 -29.29 12.28
CA HIS A 35 1.60 -29.06 11.62
C HIS A 35 1.51 -27.89 10.63
N GLU A 36 2.65 -27.23 10.41
CA GLU A 36 2.77 -26.23 9.36
C GLU A 36 2.66 -26.87 7.96
N PRO A 37 2.11 -26.16 6.96
CA PRO A 37 1.65 -24.77 7.00
C PRO A 37 0.21 -24.57 7.53
N ARG A 38 -0.53 -25.65 7.80
CA ARG A 38 -1.98 -25.60 8.09
C ARG A 38 -2.28 -24.86 9.39
N ARG A 39 -1.42 -24.97 10.39
CA ARG A 39 -1.51 -24.21 11.64
C ARG A 39 -1.51 -22.70 11.36
N SER A 40 -0.47 -22.17 10.74
CA SER A 40 -0.36 -20.72 10.48
C SER A 40 -1.44 -20.19 9.54
N GLU A 41 -1.84 -20.97 8.53
CA GLU A 41 -2.93 -20.62 7.62
C GLU A 41 -4.27 -20.46 8.37
N LEU A 42 -4.62 -21.43 9.22
CA LEU A 42 -5.87 -21.38 9.99
C LEU A 42 -5.84 -20.30 11.08
N LEU A 43 -4.71 -20.11 11.76
CA LEU A 43 -4.54 -19.02 12.72
C LEU A 43 -4.74 -17.66 12.05
N MET A 44 -4.15 -17.43 10.87
CA MET A 44 -4.36 -16.18 10.12
C MET A 44 -5.85 -15.94 9.81
N LEU A 45 -6.55 -16.97 9.33
CA LEU A 45 -7.96 -16.87 8.96
C LEU A 45 -8.88 -16.60 10.15
N VAL A 46 -8.69 -17.32 11.26
CA VAL A 46 -9.51 -17.18 12.47
C VAL A 46 -9.26 -15.83 13.13
N THR A 47 -7.98 -15.46 13.30
CA THR A 47 -7.59 -14.19 13.90
C THR A 47 -8.12 -13.00 13.09
N ALA A 48 -7.92 -13.01 11.76
CA ALA A 48 -8.38 -11.91 10.91
C ALA A 48 -9.91 -11.77 10.94
N LEU A 49 -10.65 -12.88 10.89
CA LEU A 49 -12.12 -12.83 10.92
C LEU A 49 -12.63 -12.24 12.24
N ASN A 50 -12.08 -12.70 13.37
CA ASN A 50 -12.48 -12.23 14.69
C ASN A 50 -12.19 -10.73 14.87
N ASP A 51 -11.00 -10.28 14.47
CA ASP A 51 -10.63 -8.86 14.50
C ASP A 51 -11.53 -8.02 13.60
N ILE A 52 -11.82 -8.47 12.38
CA ILE A 52 -12.73 -7.78 11.45
C ILE A 52 -14.13 -7.65 12.06
N ILE A 53 -14.68 -8.72 12.62
CA ILE A 53 -16.00 -8.69 13.28
C ILE A 53 -15.99 -7.69 14.44
N ALA A 54 -14.92 -7.69 15.26
CA ALA A 54 -14.78 -6.73 16.35
C ALA A 54 -14.74 -5.28 15.84
N GLN A 55 -13.96 -4.99 14.79
CA GLN A 55 -13.86 -3.65 14.20
C GLN A 55 -15.18 -3.18 13.57
N ILE A 56 -15.94 -4.09 12.93
CA ILE A 56 -17.26 -3.77 12.40
C ILE A 56 -18.23 -3.43 13.54
N ASN A 57 -18.26 -4.23 14.60
CA ASN A 57 -19.12 -3.99 15.76
C ASN A 57 -18.78 -2.64 16.43
N GLU A 58 -17.50 -2.35 16.62
CA GLU A 58 -17.04 -1.09 17.21
C GLU A 58 -17.41 0.13 16.35
N LYS A 59 -17.19 0.04 15.03
CA LYS A 59 -17.49 1.14 14.10
C LYS A 59 -18.98 1.33 13.91
N SER A 60 -19.74 0.24 13.81
CA SER A 60 -21.20 0.29 13.64
C SER A 60 -21.88 0.95 14.85
N ALA A 61 -21.38 0.72 16.07
CA ALA A 61 -21.87 1.39 17.28
C ALA A 61 -21.62 2.92 17.28
N LYS A 62 -20.60 3.40 16.55
CA LYS A 62 -20.25 4.83 16.46
C LYS A 62 -20.98 5.57 15.34
N VAL A 63 -21.69 4.87 14.46
CA VAL A 63 -22.37 5.46 13.32
C VAL A 63 -23.82 5.80 13.70
N ASN A 64 -24.16 7.09 13.65
CA ASN A 64 -25.53 7.57 13.91
C ASN A 64 -26.53 6.91 12.95
N SER A 65 -27.77 6.66 13.42
CA SER A 65 -28.86 5.95 12.71
C SER A 65 -29.43 6.67 11.48
N SER A 66 -28.77 7.74 11.00
CA SER A 66 -29.15 8.47 9.79
C SER A 66 -28.95 7.64 8.51
N ALA A 67 -29.64 8.00 7.43
CA ALA A 67 -29.49 7.34 6.14
C ALA A 67 -28.06 7.43 5.56
N SER A 68 -27.33 8.52 5.84
CA SER A 68 -25.92 8.66 5.48
C SER A 68 -25.02 7.77 6.34
N GLY A 69 -25.32 7.63 7.64
CA GLY A 69 -24.65 6.69 8.52
C GLY A 69 -24.81 5.23 8.07
N LYS A 70 -26.03 4.80 7.74
CA LYS A 70 -26.29 3.44 7.23
C LYS A 70 -25.49 3.12 5.95
N LYS A 71 -25.37 4.08 5.03
CA LYS A 71 -24.54 3.92 3.81
C LYS A 71 -23.06 3.81 4.14
N ALA A 72 -22.55 4.63 5.07
CA ALA A 72 -21.16 4.54 5.52
C ALA A 72 -20.84 3.21 6.21
N ALA A 73 -21.73 2.73 7.08
CA ALA A 73 -21.59 1.43 7.74
C ALA A 73 -21.56 0.27 6.74
N SER A 74 -22.47 0.28 5.75
CA SER A 74 -22.49 -0.73 4.68
C SER A 74 -21.21 -0.71 3.83
N SER A 75 -20.66 0.47 3.53
CA SER A 75 -19.38 0.59 2.81
C SER A 75 -18.23 -0.02 3.61
N ILE A 76 -18.14 0.28 4.91
CA ILE A 76 -17.11 -0.26 5.79
C ILE A 76 -17.18 -1.79 5.85
N GLN A 77 -18.40 -2.34 5.98
CA GLN A 77 -18.61 -3.78 6.01
C GLN A 77 -18.13 -4.45 4.70
N ASN A 78 -18.45 -3.85 3.55
CA ASN A 78 -18.01 -4.37 2.25
C ASN A 78 -16.49 -4.33 2.09
N ASP A 79 -15.82 -3.26 2.56
CA ASP A 79 -14.37 -3.14 2.49
C ASP A 79 -13.67 -4.26 3.29
N TYR A 80 -14.15 -4.53 4.51
CA TYR A 80 -13.64 -5.63 5.32
C TYR A 80 -13.95 -7.00 4.73
N LEU A 81 -15.11 -7.16 4.10
CA LEU A 81 -15.50 -8.43 3.50
C LEU A 81 -14.57 -8.76 2.33
N LEU A 82 -14.31 -7.75 1.50
CA LEU A 82 -13.35 -7.84 0.41
C LEU A 82 -11.93 -8.14 0.92
N ALA A 83 -11.50 -7.50 2.01
CA ALA A 83 -10.22 -7.79 2.65
C ALA A 83 -10.14 -9.24 3.14
N TYR A 84 -11.20 -9.74 3.80
CA TYR A 84 -11.23 -11.11 4.30
C TYR A 84 -11.17 -12.15 3.17
N HIS A 85 -11.92 -11.93 2.09
CA HIS A 85 -11.80 -12.76 0.87
C HIS A 85 -10.36 -12.78 0.33
N GLY A 86 -9.68 -11.64 0.33
CA GLY A 86 -8.26 -11.59 -0.06
C GLY A 86 -7.36 -12.43 0.86
N ILE A 87 -7.58 -12.41 2.18
CA ILE A 87 -6.84 -13.24 3.14
C ILE A 87 -7.11 -14.73 2.91
N MET A 88 -8.36 -15.12 2.60
CA MET A 88 -8.70 -16.50 2.21
C MET A 88 -7.94 -16.94 0.96
N LEU A 89 -7.79 -16.07 -0.04
CA LEU A 89 -7.03 -16.35 -1.25
C LEU A 89 -5.54 -16.51 -0.97
N VAL A 90 -4.98 -15.73 -0.03
CA VAL A 90 -3.59 -15.88 0.43
C VAL A 90 -3.41 -17.25 1.10
N ALA A 91 -4.24 -17.59 2.09
CA ALA A 91 -4.18 -18.88 2.78
C ALA A 91 -4.35 -20.06 1.80
N ARG A 92 -5.25 -19.94 0.83
CA ARG A 92 -5.49 -20.96 -0.20
C ARG A 92 -4.26 -21.24 -1.05
N ARG A 93 -3.50 -20.20 -1.42
CA ARG A 93 -2.34 -20.32 -2.32
C ARG A 93 -0.99 -20.35 -1.57
N HIS A 94 -1.00 -20.31 -0.25
CA HIS A 94 0.21 -20.35 0.59
C HIS A 94 0.90 -21.71 0.46
N ALA A 95 0.18 -22.81 0.69
CA ALA A 95 0.57 -24.11 0.18
C ALA A 95 0.44 -24.16 -1.35
N THR A 96 1.46 -24.67 -2.05
CA THR A 96 1.43 -24.86 -3.51
C THR A 96 0.40 -25.90 -3.96
N ASP A 97 0.02 -26.80 -3.06
CA ASP A 97 -1.00 -27.82 -3.30
C ASP A 97 -2.42 -27.26 -3.17
N LEU A 98 -3.05 -27.02 -4.32
CA LEU A 98 -4.45 -26.57 -4.43
C LEU A 98 -5.48 -27.71 -4.41
N SER A 99 -5.03 -28.98 -4.42
CA SER A 99 -5.93 -30.15 -4.34
C SER A 99 -6.33 -30.50 -2.90
N GLY A 100 -5.65 -29.92 -1.91
CA GLY A 100 -5.91 -30.15 -0.50
C GLY A 100 -7.29 -29.68 -0.01
N LYS A 101 -7.78 -30.33 1.05
CA LYS A 101 -9.11 -30.06 1.66
C LYS A 101 -9.31 -28.59 2.02
N LEU A 102 -8.31 -27.95 2.66
CA LEU A 102 -8.42 -26.53 3.01
C LEU A 102 -8.56 -25.65 1.76
N ALA A 103 -7.74 -25.88 0.73
CA ALA A 103 -7.79 -25.09 -0.50
C ALA A 103 -9.13 -25.20 -1.22
N SER A 104 -9.72 -26.40 -1.27
CA SER A 104 -11.06 -26.64 -1.82
C SER A 104 -12.16 -25.95 -1.00
N ARG A 105 -12.10 -26.05 0.34
CA ARG A 105 -13.06 -25.35 1.23
C ARG A 105 -12.97 -23.83 1.08
N LEU A 106 -11.77 -23.27 0.96
CA LEU A 106 -11.60 -21.83 0.73
C LEU A 106 -12.07 -21.41 -0.67
N ALA A 107 -11.92 -22.25 -1.68
CA ALA A 107 -12.45 -22.00 -3.03
C ALA A 107 -13.98 -21.92 -3.03
N ASP A 108 -14.64 -22.85 -2.35
CA ASP A 108 -16.10 -22.85 -2.12
C ASP A 108 -16.54 -21.58 -1.40
N ALA A 109 -15.88 -21.20 -0.29
CA ALA A 109 -16.22 -19.98 0.44
C ALA A 109 -16.09 -18.71 -0.41
N VAL A 110 -15.07 -18.63 -1.26
CA VAL A 110 -14.85 -17.48 -2.15
C VAL A 110 -15.73 -17.57 -3.42
N GLY A 111 -16.35 -18.71 -3.72
CA GLY A 111 -17.17 -18.89 -4.93
C GLY A 111 -16.37 -19.03 -6.22
N ILE A 112 -15.10 -19.48 -6.15
CA ILE A 112 -14.22 -19.59 -7.32
C ILE A 112 -14.78 -20.57 -8.36
N ASP A 113 -15.41 -21.65 -7.88
CA ASP A 113 -15.91 -22.73 -8.71
C ASP A 113 -17.41 -22.56 -9.07
N GLU A 114 -18.01 -21.41 -8.75
CA GLU A 114 -19.43 -21.14 -9.05
C GLU A 114 -19.65 -20.85 -10.54
N PRO A 115 -20.45 -21.65 -11.28
CA PRO A 115 -20.53 -21.54 -12.74
C PRO A 115 -21.13 -20.22 -13.25
N LYS A 116 -22.03 -19.61 -12.49
CA LYS A 116 -22.82 -18.44 -12.92
C LYS A 116 -22.33 -17.13 -12.32
N ASP A 117 -21.69 -17.18 -11.15
CA ASP A 117 -21.31 -16.00 -10.37
C ASP A 117 -19.83 -16.00 -9.96
N LYS A 118 -18.93 -16.59 -10.75
CA LYS A 118 -17.49 -16.59 -10.43
C LYS A 118 -16.91 -15.17 -10.31
N PRO A 119 -15.97 -14.93 -9.36
CA PRO A 119 -15.27 -13.65 -9.27
C PRO A 119 -14.51 -13.31 -10.56
N THR A 120 -14.53 -12.03 -10.94
CA THR A 120 -13.75 -11.53 -12.07
C THR A 120 -12.30 -11.24 -11.68
N VAL A 121 -11.45 -11.00 -12.69
CA VAL A 121 -10.06 -10.56 -12.48
C VAL A 121 -10.00 -9.26 -11.65
N GLN A 122 -10.95 -8.35 -11.85
CA GLN A 122 -11.05 -7.12 -11.07
C GLN A 122 -11.43 -7.38 -9.61
N ASP A 123 -12.29 -8.36 -9.35
CA ASP A 123 -12.70 -8.75 -8.00
C ASP A 123 -11.50 -9.34 -7.24
N PHE A 124 -10.74 -10.25 -7.88
CA PHE A 124 -9.51 -10.80 -7.29
C PHE A 124 -8.47 -9.71 -6.99
N ALA A 125 -8.22 -8.80 -7.93
CA ALA A 125 -7.28 -7.70 -7.71
C ALA A 125 -7.72 -6.79 -6.57
N SER A 126 -9.02 -6.49 -6.47
CA SER A 126 -9.57 -5.66 -5.39
C SER A 126 -9.49 -6.35 -4.04
N ALA A 127 -9.73 -7.67 -3.99
CA ALA A 127 -9.59 -8.49 -2.78
C ALA A 127 -8.16 -8.50 -2.26
N HIS A 128 -7.16 -8.70 -3.13
CA HIS A 128 -5.76 -8.69 -2.73
C HIS A 128 -5.27 -7.31 -2.26
N VAL A 129 -5.68 -6.23 -2.92
CA VAL A 129 -5.39 -4.86 -2.46
C VAL A 129 -6.00 -4.62 -1.07
N ALA A 130 -7.27 -5.00 -0.88
CA ALA A 130 -7.96 -4.83 0.40
C ALA A 130 -7.29 -5.65 1.51
N ALA A 131 -6.88 -6.89 1.22
CA ALA A 131 -6.13 -7.72 2.17
C ALA A 131 -4.79 -7.09 2.55
N ASN A 132 -4.00 -6.59 1.60
CA ASN A 132 -2.72 -5.96 1.92
C ASN A 132 -2.88 -4.66 2.71
N ILE A 133 -3.89 -3.85 2.42
CA ILE A 133 -4.24 -2.66 3.24
C ILE A 133 -4.62 -3.08 4.66
N TYR A 134 -5.43 -4.13 4.81
CA TYR A 134 -5.81 -4.65 6.11
C TYR A 134 -4.60 -5.18 6.88
N MET A 135 -3.77 -6.03 6.27
CA MET A 135 -2.57 -6.59 6.89
C MET A 135 -1.60 -5.48 7.31
N GLN A 136 -1.44 -4.45 6.49
CA GLN A 136 -0.62 -3.28 6.82
C GLN A 136 -1.12 -2.57 8.09
N ARG A 137 -2.44 -2.33 8.19
CA ARG A 137 -3.06 -1.69 9.36
C ARG A 137 -3.03 -2.57 10.61
N ALA A 138 -3.17 -3.88 10.44
CA ALA A 138 -3.17 -4.86 11.52
C ALA A 138 -1.75 -5.06 12.10
N LEU A 139 -0.74 -5.10 11.24
CA LEU A 139 0.64 -5.40 11.62
C LEU A 139 1.47 -4.20 12.04
N PHE A 140 1.39 -3.08 11.31
CA PHE A 140 2.36 -1.99 11.48
C PHE A 140 1.80 -0.81 12.28
N ALA A 141 2.66 -0.18 13.08
CA ALA A 141 2.26 0.98 13.86
C ALA A 141 1.78 2.12 12.95
N ASN A 142 0.59 2.67 13.25
CA ASN A 142 -0.12 3.64 12.41
C ASN A 142 -0.40 3.18 10.97
N GLY A 143 -0.33 1.88 10.70
CA GLY A 143 -0.43 1.34 9.34
C GLY A 143 0.74 1.74 8.45
N ASP A 144 1.91 2.04 9.01
CA ASP A 144 3.11 2.34 8.23
C ASP A 144 4.28 1.45 8.66
N SER A 145 4.76 0.63 7.72
CA SER A 145 5.87 -0.30 7.94
C SER A 145 7.21 0.40 8.28
N ARG A 146 7.34 1.71 8.05
CA ARG A 146 8.47 2.51 8.54
C ARG A 146 8.55 2.56 10.07
N ASN A 147 7.41 2.38 10.74
CA ASN A 147 7.32 2.43 12.21
C ASN A 147 7.47 1.06 12.87
N GLY A 148 7.83 0.02 12.10
CA GLY A 148 7.95 -1.35 12.60
C GLY A 148 6.61 -2.05 12.88
N ILE A 149 6.70 -3.31 13.32
CA ILE A 149 5.55 -4.13 13.70
C ILE A 149 5.04 -3.70 15.09
N LYS A 150 3.72 -3.64 15.27
CA LYS A 150 3.08 -3.41 16.57
C LYS A 150 3.43 -4.54 17.54
N LYS A 151 3.78 -4.22 18.78
CA LYS A 151 4.09 -5.22 19.80
C LYS A 151 2.93 -6.18 20.07
N ASP A 152 1.71 -5.65 20.03
CA ASP A 152 0.44 -6.33 20.28
C ASP A 152 -0.33 -6.58 18.97
N HIS A 153 0.38 -6.88 17.87
CA HIS A 153 -0.29 -7.22 16.61
C HIS A 153 -1.15 -8.50 16.77
N ILE A 154 -2.30 -8.51 16.11
CA ILE A 154 -3.31 -9.59 16.25
C ILE A 154 -2.77 -10.98 15.87
N PHE A 155 -1.74 -11.04 15.03
CA PHE A 155 -1.16 -12.27 14.50
C PHE A 155 -0.01 -12.85 15.36
N SER A 156 0.12 -12.45 16.63
CA SER A 156 1.24 -12.85 17.50
C SER A 156 1.35 -14.37 17.76
N ALA A 157 0.26 -15.13 17.58
CA ALA A 157 0.25 -16.59 17.67
C ALA A 157 0.91 -17.31 16.47
N ILE A 158 1.15 -16.57 15.37
CA ILE A 158 1.83 -17.07 14.18
C ILE A 158 3.33 -16.81 14.32
N ALA A 159 4.15 -17.84 14.08
CA ALA A 159 5.59 -17.68 14.11
C ALA A 159 6.05 -16.62 13.10
N LEU A 160 7.00 -15.75 13.49
CA LEU A 160 7.43 -14.61 12.68
C LEU A 160 7.81 -14.98 11.24
N GLU A 161 8.56 -16.07 11.04
CA GLU A 161 8.94 -16.54 9.70
C GLU A 161 7.72 -16.92 8.85
N LYS A 162 6.71 -17.55 9.45
CA LYS A 162 5.46 -17.92 8.75
C LYS A 162 4.58 -16.72 8.47
N LEU A 163 4.54 -15.75 9.38
CA LEU A 163 3.87 -14.48 9.15
C LEU A 163 4.51 -13.70 7.99
N LYS A 164 5.84 -13.67 7.91
CA LYS A 164 6.59 -13.11 6.79
C LYS A 164 6.27 -13.83 5.47
N GLU A 165 6.32 -15.16 5.44
CA GLU A 165 5.96 -15.96 4.25
C GLU A 165 4.54 -15.64 3.74
N LEU A 166 3.56 -15.58 4.65
CA LEU A 166 2.17 -15.23 4.31
C LEU A 166 2.05 -13.79 3.78
N LEU A 167 2.76 -12.84 4.39
CA LEU A 167 2.75 -11.44 3.98
C LEU A 167 3.40 -11.25 2.59
N GLU A 168 4.58 -11.83 2.36
CA GLU A 168 5.26 -11.79 1.06
C GLU A 168 4.43 -12.48 -0.03
N LYS A 169 3.74 -13.57 0.32
CA LYS A 169 2.79 -14.24 -0.58
C LYS A 169 1.63 -13.31 -0.95
N SER A 170 1.08 -12.59 0.01
CA SER A 170 0.00 -11.62 -0.23
C SER A 170 0.41 -10.50 -1.18
N TYR A 171 1.65 -9.99 -1.07
CA TYR A 171 2.18 -9.01 -2.02
C TYR A 171 2.32 -9.57 -3.43
N THR A 172 2.81 -10.81 -3.55
CA THR A 172 2.97 -11.49 -4.83
C THR A 172 1.63 -11.71 -5.54
N LEU A 173 0.59 -12.12 -4.78
CA LEU A 173 -0.75 -12.35 -5.33
C LEU A 173 -1.43 -11.04 -5.77
N GLU A 174 -1.26 -9.95 -5.03
CA GLU A 174 -1.74 -8.62 -5.48
C GLU A 174 -1.10 -8.24 -6.81
N LYS A 175 0.22 -8.39 -6.92
CA LYS A 175 0.95 -8.11 -8.17
C LYS A 175 0.39 -8.93 -9.33
N GLU A 176 0.28 -10.25 -9.17
CA GLU A 176 -0.24 -11.15 -10.20
C GLU A 176 -1.63 -10.70 -10.66
N ALA A 177 -2.54 -10.45 -9.71
CA ALA A 177 -3.90 -10.04 -10.04
C ALA A 177 -3.96 -8.66 -10.73
N GLN A 178 -3.15 -7.69 -10.30
CA GLN A 178 -3.07 -6.38 -10.94
C GLN A 178 -2.49 -6.46 -12.37
N ILE A 179 -1.51 -7.34 -12.61
CA ILE A 179 -0.98 -7.60 -13.96
C ILE A 179 -2.08 -8.17 -14.86
N GLU A 180 -2.88 -9.11 -14.38
CA GLU A 180 -4.01 -9.65 -15.15
C GLU A 180 -5.06 -8.57 -15.46
N VAL A 181 -5.35 -7.66 -14.52
CA VAL A 181 -6.21 -6.48 -14.79
C VAL A 181 -5.62 -5.63 -15.90
N ILE A 182 -4.31 -5.32 -15.86
CA ILE A 182 -3.63 -4.49 -16.87
C ILE A 182 -3.68 -5.16 -18.25
N LYS A 183 -3.41 -6.47 -18.32
CA LYS A 183 -3.49 -7.24 -19.57
C LYS A 183 -4.88 -7.15 -20.20
N ALA A 184 -5.92 -7.24 -19.38
CA ALA A 184 -7.32 -7.17 -19.81
C ALA A 184 -7.80 -5.76 -20.24
N LEU A 185 -7.02 -4.70 -20.03
CA LEU A 185 -7.41 -3.35 -20.45
C LEU A 185 -7.52 -3.27 -21.97
N ALA A 186 -8.72 -2.93 -22.46
CA ALA A 186 -8.96 -2.58 -23.84
C ALA A 186 -8.58 -1.11 -24.13
N VAL A 187 -8.49 -0.74 -25.40
CA VAL A 187 -8.32 0.66 -25.83
C VAL A 187 -9.69 1.29 -26.12
N THR A 188 -9.85 2.58 -25.80
CA THR A 188 -11.09 3.32 -26.03
C THR A 188 -10.81 4.73 -26.58
N GLU A 189 -11.70 5.21 -27.44
CA GLU A 189 -11.70 6.59 -27.96
C GLU A 189 -12.38 7.59 -27.00
N LYS A 190 -12.98 7.11 -25.90
CA LYS A 190 -13.74 7.96 -24.98
C LYS A 190 -12.84 8.95 -24.22
N SER A 191 -13.30 10.19 -24.16
CA SER A 191 -12.67 11.28 -23.40
C SER A 191 -12.75 11.07 -21.88
N PRO A 192 -11.85 11.70 -21.10
CA PRO A 192 -11.73 11.47 -19.66
C PRO A 192 -13.00 11.87 -18.89
N THR A 193 -13.32 11.10 -17.86
CA THR A 193 -14.04 11.63 -16.70
C THR A 193 -13.02 12.33 -15.81
N VAL A 194 -13.14 13.64 -15.62
CA VAL A 194 -12.22 14.42 -14.78
C VAL A 194 -12.47 14.07 -13.32
N ARG A 195 -11.59 13.27 -12.72
CA ARG A 195 -11.49 13.13 -11.27
C ARG A 195 -10.30 13.95 -10.78
N PRO A 196 -10.38 14.60 -9.61
CA PRO A 196 -9.21 15.23 -9.03
C PRO A 196 -8.18 14.16 -8.66
N TYR A 197 -6.91 14.42 -8.95
CA TYR A 197 -5.81 13.65 -8.41
C TYR A 197 -5.63 14.02 -6.93
N SER A 198 -5.64 13.03 -6.03
CA SER A 198 -5.70 13.28 -4.58
C SER A 198 -4.70 12.44 -3.78
N LYS A 199 -3.66 11.89 -4.41
CA LYS A 199 -2.63 11.13 -3.70
C LYS A 199 -1.70 12.09 -2.97
N GLN A 200 -1.31 11.70 -1.77
CA GLN A 200 -0.28 12.38 -0.98
C GLN A 200 0.83 11.39 -0.69
N THR A 201 2.04 11.78 -1.05
CA THR A 201 3.26 11.02 -0.78
C THR A 201 3.83 11.41 0.59
N PRO A 202 4.30 10.44 1.42
CA PRO A 202 4.92 10.74 2.71
C PRO A 202 6.12 11.67 2.59
N GLU A 203 6.31 12.58 3.54
CA GLU A 203 7.41 13.56 3.49
C GLU A 203 8.79 12.90 3.53
N THR A 204 8.91 11.73 4.18
CA THR A 204 10.18 10.96 4.23
C THR A 204 10.67 10.60 2.84
N ALA A 205 9.77 10.19 1.94
CA ALA A 205 10.10 9.81 0.57
C ALA A 205 10.52 11.01 -0.29
N LEU A 206 10.19 12.22 0.15
CA LEU A 206 10.48 13.46 -0.57
C LEU A 206 11.71 14.20 -0.05
N ALA A 207 12.13 13.90 1.18
CA ALA A 207 13.17 14.65 1.89
C ALA A 207 14.53 14.67 1.17
N VAL A 208 14.81 13.66 0.33
CA VAL A 208 16.06 13.55 -0.44
C VAL A 208 16.05 14.41 -1.70
N PHE A 209 14.88 14.79 -2.20
CA PHE A 209 14.77 15.53 -3.44
C PHE A 209 14.84 17.04 -3.17
N PRO A 210 15.48 17.79 -4.06
CA PRO A 210 15.39 19.24 -4.01
C PRO A 210 13.96 19.68 -4.42
N ASN A 211 13.77 20.99 -4.56
CA ASN A 211 12.52 21.50 -5.13
C ASN A 211 12.31 21.06 -6.60
N TRP A 212 11.10 21.28 -7.11
CA TRP A 212 10.72 20.83 -8.45
C TRP A 212 11.63 21.39 -9.54
N ALA A 213 11.99 22.67 -9.45
CA ALA A 213 12.85 23.33 -10.42
C ALA A 213 14.19 22.59 -10.56
N LYS A 214 14.88 22.35 -9.45
CA LYS A 214 16.17 21.64 -9.42
C LYS A 214 16.07 20.20 -9.90
N LEU A 215 15.00 19.49 -9.56
CA LEU A 215 14.80 18.12 -10.05
C LEU A 215 14.62 18.10 -11.58
N THR A 216 13.87 19.06 -12.13
CA THR A 216 13.69 19.16 -13.58
C THR A 216 14.95 19.61 -14.31
N GLU A 217 15.73 20.53 -13.73
CA GLU A 217 17.02 20.96 -14.27
C GLU A 217 18.04 19.80 -14.30
N ALA A 218 18.05 18.97 -13.27
CA ALA A 218 18.91 17.79 -13.22
C ALA A 218 18.50 16.74 -14.27
N LEU A 219 17.20 16.58 -14.53
CA LEU A 219 16.73 15.73 -15.64
C LEU A 219 17.13 16.30 -17.01
N ASP A 220 16.97 17.61 -17.22
CA ASP A 220 17.32 18.27 -18.47
C ASP A 220 18.83 18.17 -18.73
N THR A 221 19.66 18.36 -17.70
CA THR A 221 21.11 18.14 -17.75
C THR A 221 21.46 16.70 -18.10
N LEU A 222 20.84 15.72 -17.42
CA LEU A 222 21.06 14.30 -17.72
C LEU A 222 20.76 13.97 -19.19
N ILE A 223 19.67 14.51 -19.75
CA ILE A 223 19.30 14.31 -21.15
C ILE A 223 20.36 14.95 -22.07
N ALA A 224 20.81 16.17 -21.76
CA ALA A 224 21.84 16.85 -22.53
C ALA A 224 23.18 16.07 -22.52
N ASP A 225 23.56 15.54 -21.38
CA ASP A 225 24.79 14.76 -21.21
C ASP A 225 24.74 13.43 -21.99
N GLU A 226 23.62 12.72 -21.98
CA GLU A 226 23.46 11.50 -22.79
C GLU A 226 23.51 11.81 -24.30
N LEU A 227 22.90 12.92 -24.74
CA LEU A 227 22.95 13.35 -26.13
C LEU A 227 24.39 13.70 -26.55
N ALA A 228 25.15 14.37 -25.67
CA ALA A 228 26.55 14.70 -25.89
C ALA A 228 27.44 13.45 -25.91
N ASP A 229 27.26 12.53 -24.96
CA ASP A 229 27.99 11.25 -24.89
C ASP A 229 27.79 10.39 -26.14
N LYS A 230 26.55 10.35 -26.65
CA LYS A 230 26.22 9.63 -27.90
C LYS A 230 26.46 10.44 -29.17
N ASN A 231 26.92 11.69 -29.05
CA ASN A 231 27.16 12.60 -30.16
C ASN A 231 25.95 12.74 -31.12
N VAL A 232 24.76 12.93 -30.54
CA VAL A 232 23.51 13.12 -31.29
C VAL A 232 22.78 14.38 -30.86
N ALA A 233 22.07 15.02 -31.80
CA ALA A 233 21.42 16.31 -31.54
C ALA A 233 20.04 16.23 -30.86
N THR A 234 19.38 15.07 -30.86
CA THR A 234 17.99 14.93 -30.39
C THR A 234 17.72 13.53 -29.84
N ILE A 235 16.82 13.39 -28.86
CA ILE A 235 16.45 12.10 -28.24
C ILE A 235 16.06 11.04 -29.29
N LYS A 236 15.37 11.44 -30.36
CA LYS A 236 14.95 10.53 -31.45
C LYS A 236 16.10 9.84 -32.20
N LYS A 237 17.33 10.33 -32.06
CA LYS A 237 18.54 9.76 -32.69
C LYS A 237 19.29 8.77 -31.79
N LEU A 238 18.88 8.63 -30.52
CA LEU A 238 19.38 7.58 -29.63
C LEU A 238 18.86 6.20 -30.07
N ASP A 239 19.36 5.14 -29.45
CA ASP A 239 18.77 3.82 -29.68
C ASP A 239 17.26 3.83 -29.31
N PRO A 240 16.43 3.00 -29.98
CA PRO A 240 14.98 3.11 -29.85
C PRO A 240 14.46 2.96 -28.42
N VAL A 241 15.14 2.17 -27.60
CA VAL A 241 14.73 1.89 -26.22
C VAL A 241 15.08 3.08 -25.33
N ARG A 242 16.31 3.59 -25.40
CA ARG A 242 16.75 4.81 -24.70
C ARG A 242 15.92 6.03 -25.10
N ALA A 243 15.63 6.16 -26.40
CA ALA A 243 14.81 7.24 -26.92
C ALA A 243 13.40 7.21 -26.31
N ALA A 244 12.78 6.02 -26.23
CA ALA A 244 11.47 5.87 -25.60
C ALA A 244 11.49 6.21 -24.10
N GLN A 245 12.52 5.76 -23.37
CA GLN A 245 12.72 6.04 -21.94
C GLN A 245 12.85 7.55 -21.65
N LEU A 246 13.73 8.25 -22.38
CA LEU A 246 13.94 9.68 -22.16
C LEU A 246 12.76 10.53 -22.65
N ASN A 247 12.15 10.18 -23.79
CA ASN A 247 10.91 10.85 -24.24
C ASN A 247 9.77 10.65 -23.22
N PHE A 248 9.70 9.49 -22.57
CA PHE A 248 8.70 9.24 -21.52
C PHE A 248 8.89 10.20 -20.32
N LEU A 249 10.11 10.33 -19.80
CA LEU A 249 10.41 11.25 -18.69
C LEU A 249 10.18 12.72 -19.11
N GLU A 250 10.63 13.11 -20.30
CA GLU A 250 10.45 14.47 -20.81
C GLU A 250 8.97 14.82 -20.99
N THR A 251 8.19 13.89 -21.57
CA THR A 251 6.75 14.06 -21.75
C THR A 251 6.02 14.15 -20.41
N LEU A 252 6.36 13.29 -19.46
CA LEU A 252 5.77 13.32 -18.12
C LEU A 252 6.08 14.64 -17.40
N CYS A 253 7.34 15.10 -17.46
CA CYS A 253 7.75 16.38 -16.90
C CYS A 253 6.94 17.55 -17.50
N LYS A 254 6.81 17.60 -18.83
CA LYS A 254 6.00 18.61 -19.53
C LYS A 254 4.54 18.57 -19.10
N GLN A 255 3.94 17.39 -18.97
CA GLN A 255 2.57 17.24 -18.50
C GLN A 255 2.41 17.76 -17.06
N LEU A 256 3.27 17.33 -16.14
CA LEU A 256 3.24 17.75 -14.74
C LEU A 256 3.34 19.26 -14.58
N LYS A 257 4.20 19.94 -15.35
CA LYS A 257 4.32 21.42 -15.35
C LYS A 257 2.97 22.12 -15.58
N THR A 258 2.10 21.55 -16.41
CA THR A 258 0.78 22.12 -16.75
C THR A 258 -0.36 21.71 -15.81
N THR A 259 -0.11 20.79 -14.87
CA THR A 259 -1.15 20.32 -13.94
C THR A 259 -1.25 21.17 -12.68
N ASN A 260 -2.45 21.22 -12.10
CA ASN A 260 -2.72 21.84 -10.80
C ASN A 260 -2.38 20.93 -9.60
N ILE A 261 -1.48 19.96 -9.79
CA ILE A 261 -1.01 19.09 -8.71
C ILE A 261 -0.02 19.88 -7.84
N ASP A 262 0.00 19.58 -6.55
CA ASP A 262 0.97 20.16 -5.61
C ASP A 262 2.42 19.87 -6.04
N GLU A 263 3.32 20.81 -5.76
CA GLU A 263 4.72 20.70 -6.19
C GLU A 263 5.42 19.47 -5.59
N LYS A 264 5.17 19.14 -4.31
CA LYS A 264 5.73 17.96 -3.66
C LYS A 264 5.29 16.68 -4.37
N GLU A 265 4.05 16.65 -4.84
CA GLU A 265 3.49 15.49 -5.50
C GLU A 265 3.94 15.40 -6.97
N LYS A 266 4.21 16.52 -7.64
CA LYS A 266 4.92 16.52 -8.94
C LYS A 266 6.31 15.88 -8.82
N ILE A 267 7.06 16.24 -7.77
CA ILE A 267 8.36 15.62 -7.44
C ILE A 267 8.17 14.12 -7.25
N ALA A 268 7.19 13.69 -6.44
CA ALA A 268 6.92 12.27 -6.19
C ALA A 268 6.67 11.48 -7.49
N VAL A 269 5.81 12.00 -8.37
CA VAL A 269 5.46 11.37 -9.64
C VAL A 269 6.68 11.27 -10.56
N LEU A 270 7.48 12.34 -10.67
CA LEU A 270 8.65 12.34 -11.54
C LEU A 270 9.74 11.40 -11.01
N ALA A 271 10.05 11.45 -9.70
CA ALA A 271 11.03 10.56 -9.08
C ALA A 271 10.60 9.08 -9.19
N GLY A 272 9.32 8.77 -9.02
CA GLY A 272 8.79 7.41 -9.24
C GLY A 272 8.95 6.93 -10.69
N ALA A 273 8.77 7.82 -11.67
CA ALA A 273 9.00 7.50 -13.08
C ALA A 273 10.50 7.35 -13.42
N MET A 274 11.36 8.13 -12.79
CA MET A 274 12.82 7.97 -12.89
C MET A 274 13.28 6.63 -12.32
N HIS A 275 12.73 6.17 -11.18
CA HIS A 275 12.99 4.82 -10.66
C HIS A 275 12.57 3.73 -11.65
N LEU A 276 11.43 3.90 -12.33
CA LEU A 276 10.98 2.98 -13.37
C LEU A 276 12.01 2.90 -14.51
N VAL A 277 12.45 4.04 -15.05
CA VAL A 277 13.44 4.07 -16.13
C VAL A 277 14.77 3.48 -15.69
N HIS A 278 15.25 3.82 -14.49
CA HIS A 278 16.44 3.20 -13.92
C HIS A 278 16.33 1.67 -13.88
N GLN A 279 15.17 1.13 -13.49
CA GLN A 279 14.93 -0.30 -13.48
C GLN A 279 14.84 -0.92 -14.89
N GLN A 280 14.28 -0.22 -15.88
CA GLN A 280 14.27 -0.68 -17.28
C GLN A 280 15.71 -0.88 -17.79
N ILE A 281 16.58 0.10 -17.58
CA ILE A 281 17.99 0.02 -17.98
C ILE A 281 18.71 -1.10 -17.23
N LYS A 282 18.37 -1.31 -15.95
CA LYS A 282 18.90 -2.42 -15.15
C LYS A 282 18.57 -3.78 -15.75
N LEU A 283 17.34 -3.94 -16.28
CA LEU A 283 16.86 -5.18 -16.90
C LEU A 283 17.47 -5.42 -18.29
N GLU A 284 17.95 -4.36 -18.96
CA GLU A 284 18.73 -4.46 -20.19
C GLU A 284 20.19 -4.89 -19.95
N TYR A 285 20.60 -5.06 -18.68
CA TYR A 285 21.98 -5.38 -18.26
C TYR A 285 23.02 -4.31 -18.63
N THR A 286 22.57 -3.06 -18.83
CA THR A 286 23.43 -1.93 -19.24
C THR A 286 23.91 -1.12 -18.04
N TYR A 287 24.59 -1.77 -17.09
CA TYR A 287 25.04 -1.15 -15.82
C TYR A 287 26.06 -0.01 -15.99
N ASN A 288 26.67 0.11 -17.17
CA ASN A 288 27.62 1.18 -17.51
C ASN A 288 26.97 2.33 -18.30
N SER A 289 25.64 2.39 -18.38
CA SER A 289 24.93 3.51 -19.01
C SER A 289 25.08 4.80 -18.18
N LEU A 290 25.38 5.92 -18.84
CA LEU A 290 25.39 7.25 -18.23
C LEU A 290 24.06 7.53 -17.55
N VAL A 291 22.95 7.36 -18.26
CA VAL A 291 21.60 7.53 -17.67
C VAL A 291 21.37 6.64 -16.45
N TYR A 292 21.80 5.38 -16.46
CA TYR A 292 21.66 4.49 -15.29
C TYR A 292 22.38 5.07 -14.08
N ASN A 293 23.65 5.44 -14.25
CA ASN A 293 24.48 5.96 -13.17
C ASN A 293 23.97 7.31 -12.63
N GLU A 294 23.61 8.24 -13.51
CA GLU A 294 23.14 9.56 -13.10
C GLU A 294 21.74 9.51 -12.46
N LEU A 295 20.83 8.68 -12.96
CA LEU A 295 19.56 8.41 -12.26
C LEU A 295 19.81 7.76 -10.89
N GLY A 296 20.79 6.86 -10.79
CA GLY A 296 21.17 6.23 -9.53
C GLY A 296 21.59 7.22 -8.46
N LYS A 297 22.41 8.21 -8.85
CA LYS A 297 22.83 9.32 -7.97
C LYS A 297 21.66 10.23 -7.60
N LEU A 298 20.89 10.68 -8.60
CA LEU A 298 19.79 11.61 -8.41
C LEU A 298 18.67 11.05 -7.53
N LEU A 299 18.44 9.74 -7.60
CA LEU A 299 17.42 9.04 -6.82
C LEU A 299 17.95 8.50 -5.49
N HIS A 300 19.23 8.74 -5.16
CA HIS A 300 19.87 8.23 -3.94
C HIS A 300 19.65 6.73 -3.71
N ILE A 301 19.77 5.91 -4.76
CA ILE A 301 19.34 4.50 -4.74
C ILE A 301 20.05 3.66 -3.67
N GLU A 302 21.29 4.00 -3.34
CA GLU A 302 22.08 3.29 -2.33
C GLU A 302 21.57 3.50 -0.90
N THR A 303 20.97 4.65 -0.61
CA THR A 303 20.49 5.01 0.73
C THR A 303 18.97 4.99 0.85
N ALA A 304 18.25 4.88 -0.27
CA ALA A 304 16.80 4.88 -0.29
C ALA A 304 16.21 3.61 0.35
N ILE A 305 15.38 3.80 1.38
CA ILE A 305 14.66 2.68 2.00
C ILE A 305 13.53 2.17 1.09
N PRO A 306 13.22 0.85 1.10
CA PRO A 306 12.23 0.29 0.17
C PRO A 306 10.84 0.92 0.27
N GLN A 307 10.40 1.30 1.47
CA GLN A 307 9.09 1.90 1.73
C GLN A 307 8.92 3.25 1.03
N ASP A 308 9.98 4.07 0.98
CA ASP A 308 9.96 5.38 0.33
C ASP A 308 9.95 5.23 -1.18
N VAL A 309 10.77 4.32 -1.72
CA VAL A 309 10.74 4.00 -3.15
C VAL A 309 9.37 3.45 -3.56
N GLU A 310 8.73 2.61 -2.75
CA GLU A 310 7.36 2.14 -3.01
C GLU A 310 6.36 3.31 -3.09
N ALA A 311 6.46 4.28 -2.18
CA ALA A 311 5.57 5.44 -2.18
C ALA A 311 5.69 6.28 -3.45
N LEU A 312 6.92 6.52 -3.93
CA LEU A 312 7.20 7.22 -5.18
C LEU A 312 6.65 6.45 -6.40
N LEU A 313 6.86 5.13 -6.43
CA LEU A 313 6.32 4.26 -7.48
C LEU A 313 4.78 4.28 -7.51
N HIS A 314 4.13 4.30 -6.35
CA HIS A 314 2.67 4.46 -6.27
C HIS A 314 2.21 5.81 -6.81
N ALA A 315 2.87 6.91 -6.46
CA ALA A 315 2.54 8.24 -6.97
C ALA A 315 2.60 8.26 -8.52
N ALA A 316 3.72 7.79 -9.08
CA ALA A 316 3.90 7.70 -10.52
C ALA A 316 2.85 6.81 -11.20
N ASN A 317 2.65 5.59 -10.71
CA ASN A 317 1.66 4.65 -11.25
C ASN A 317 0.23 5.22 -11.19
N GLN A 318 -0.15 5.89 -10.10
CA GLN A 318 -1.48 6.50 -9.96
C GLN A 318 -1.67 7.67 -10.92
N TYR A 319 -0.68 8.55 -11.06
CA TYR A 319 -0.76 9.67 -12.00
C TYR A 319 -0.82 9.18 -13.46
N ILE A 320 0.01 8.21 -13.83
CA ILE A 320 0.00 7.64 -15.19
C ILE A 320 -1.36 7.01 -15.47
N ARG A 321 -1.93 6.24 -14.54
CA ARG A 321 -3.30 5.70 -14.69
C ARG A 321 -4.34 6.80 -14.81
N TYR A 322 -4.22 7.87 -14.03
CA TYR A 322 -5.10 9.04 -14.14
C TYR A 322 -5.03 9.71 -15.52
N ALA A 323 -3.83 9.84 -16.08
CA ALA A 323 -3.60 10.48 -17.38
C ALA A 323 -3.98 9.59 -18.58
N THR A 324 -3.95 8.26 -18.41
CA THR A 324 -4.05 7.31 -19.54
C THR A 324 -5.28 6.41 -19.51
N ILE A 325 -5.92 6.19 -18.35
CA ILE A 325 -7.05 5.27 -18.21
C ILE A 325 -8.37 6.04 -18.10
N ALA A 326 -9.34 5.67 -18.93
CA ALA A 326 -10.73 6.15 -18.86
C ALA A 326 -11.61 5.18 -18.07
N GLN A 327 -12.63 5.74 -17.42
CA GLN A 327 -13.75 4.97 -16.88
C GLN A 327 -14.78 4.79 -17.99
N ILE A 328 -15.14 3.54 -18.28
CA ILE A 328 -16.13 3.20 -19.29
C ILE A 328 -17.34 2.55 -18.61
N PRO A 329 -18.57 2.81 -19.04
CA PRO A 329 -19.71 2.03 -18.57
C PRO A 329 -19.46 0.54 -18.80
N ASN A 330 -19.69 -0.29 -17.78
CA ASN A 330 -19.61 -1.74 -17.90
C ASN A 330 -20.95 -2.33 -17.47
N GLU A 331 -21.61 -3.04 -18.38
CA GLU A 331 -22.92 -3.65 -18.16
C GLU A 331 -22.93 -4.68 -17.01
N GLN A 332 -21.76 -5.24 -16.67
CA GLN A 332 -21.63 -6.21 -15.58
C GLN A 332 -21.30 -5.59 -14.22
N HIS A 333 -20.56 -4.47 -14.16
CA HIS A 333 -20.02 -3.89 -12.90
C HIS A 333 -20.29 -2.38 -12.73
N GLY A 334 -21.15 -1.79 -13.56
CA GLY A 334 -21.42 -0.35 -13.61
C GLY A 334 -20.33 0.46 -14.31
N VAL A 335 -19.06 0.30 -13.91
CA VAL A 335 -17.92 1.05 -14.46
C VAL A 335 -16.69 0.15 -14.66
N GLY A 336 -16.26 -0.03 -15.90
CA GLY A 336 -15.00 -0.64 -16.31
C GLY A 336 -13.88 0.37 -16.55
N LYS A 337 -12.68 -0.13 -16.87
CA LYS A 337 -11.49 0.68 -17.16
C LYS A 337 -10.91 0.32 -18.52
N ALA A 338 -10.46 1.32 -19.28
CA ALA A 338 -9.83 1.13 -20.58
C ALA A 338 -8.72 2.19 -20.81
N ILE A 339 -7.71 1.84 -21.61
CA ILE A 339 -6.66 2.75 -22.05
C ILE A 339 -7.22 3.73 -23.06
N ARG A 340 -6.96 5.02 -22.90
CA ARG A 340 -7.33 6.06 -23.88
C ARG A 340 -6.46 5.92 -25.13
N ALA A 341 -7.06 5.89 -26.32
CA ALA A 341 -6.30 5.88 -27.57
C ALA A 341 -5.40 7.12 -27.70
N LYS A 342 -5.92 8.29 -27.29
CA LYS A 342 -5.18 9.56 -27.25
C LYS A 342 -4.79 9.91 -25.82
N HIS A 343 -3.64 9.39 -25.37
CA HIS A 343 -3.04 9.75 -24.09
C HIS A 343 -1.67 10.43 -24.27
N PRO A 344 -1.10 11.11 -23.25
CA PRO A 344 0.13 11.88 -23.40
C PRO A 344 1.32 11.09 -23.97
N PHE A 345 1.40 9.79 -23.67
CA PHE A 345 2.50 8.92 -24.12
C PHE A 345 2.23 8.19 -25.44
N ALA A 346 1.10 8.44 -26.12
CA ALA A 346 0.67 7.61 -27.25
C ALA A 346 1.51 7.83 -28.51
N SER A 347 2.16 8.99 -28.61
CA SER A 347 3.04 9.36 -29.72
C SER A 347 4.51 9.03 -29.48
N ILE A 348 4.85 8.34 -28.40
CA ILE A 348 6.23 7.93 -28.12
C ILE A 348 6.48 6.61 -28.84
N ASP A 349 7.37 6.62 -29.83
CA ASP A 349 7.76 5.42 -30.56
C ASP A 349 8.31 4.35 -29.61
N ASN A 350 7.92 3.09 -29.82
CA ASN A 350 8.29 1.93 -28.98
C ASN A 350 7.84 2.00 -27.51
N PHE A 351 6.92 2.90 -27.16
CA PHE A 351 6.36 2.96 -25.81
C PHE A 351 5.17 2.00 -25.65
N ASP A 352 5.29 1.05 -24.73
CA ASP A 352 4.17 0.18 -24.33
C ASP A 352 3.71 0.49 -22.90
N LEU A 353 2.54 1.13 -22.82
CA LEU A 353 1.90 1.49 -21.55
C LEU A 353 1.60 0.26 -20.68
N LYS A 354 1.18 -0.88 -21.25
CA LYS A 354 0.88 -2.08 -20.46
C LYS A 354 2.15 -2.64 -19.85
N THR A 355 3.24 -2.68 -20.61
CA THR A 355 4.56 -3.08 -20.10
C THR A 355 5.03 -2.16 -18.97
N VAL A 356 4.89 -0.85 -19.12
CA VAL A 356 5.21 0.14 -18.07
C VAL A 356 4.36 -0.08 -16.80
N LEU A 357 3.04 -0.23 -16.95
CA LEU A 357 2.15 -0.44 -15.80
C LEU A 357 2.43 -1.77 -15.09
N ASN A 358 2.77 -2.83 -15.82
CA ASN A 358 3.15 -4.12 -15.26
C ASN A 358 4.47 -4.02 -14.48
N LEU A 359 5.46 -3.30 -15.02
CA LEU A 359 6.73 -3.08 -14.32
C LEU A 359 6.54 -2.30 -13.02
N PHE A 360 5.64 -1.31 -12.97
CA PHE A 360 5.27 -0.67 -11.70
C PHE A 360 4.74 -1.67 -10.68
N GLN A 361 3.84 -2.60 -11.07
CA GLN A 361 3.31 -3.61 -10.13
C GLN A 361 4.43 -4.53 -9.61
N GLN A 362 5.33 -4.95 -10.49
CA GLN A 362 6.48 -5.77 -10.13
C GLN A 362 7.38 -5.02 -9.13
N MET A 363 7.78 -3.78 -9.43
CA MET A 363 8.64 -2.99 -8.56
C MET A 363 7.99 -2.69 -7.20
N ILE A 364 6.69 -2.35 -7.17
CA ILE A 364 5.95 -2.13 -5.91
C ILE A 364 5.99 -3.40 -5.05
N SER A 365 5.72 -4.56 -5.64
CA SER A 365 5.78 -5.84 -4.94
C SER A 365 7.19 -6.15 -4.43
N ASP A 366 8.22 -5.90 -5.23
CA ASP A 366 9.62 -6.14 -4.85
C ASP A 366 10.03 -5.26 -3.67
N LYS A 367 9.59 -3.99 -3.65
CA LYS A 367 9.86 -3.07 -2.54
C LYS A 367 9.15 -3.46 -1.26
N ARG A 368 7.91 -3.95 -1.34
CA ARG A 368 7.20 -4.52 -0.17
C ARG A 368 7.88 -5.76 0.37
N VAL A 369 8.32 -6.67 -0.49
CA VAL A 369 9.06 -7.87 -0.08
C VAL A 369 10.41 -7.49 0.54
N ALA A 370 11.15 -6.54 -0.04
CA ALA A 370 12.39 -6.05 0.54
C ALA A 370 12.19 -5.39 1.92
N ALA A 371 11.16 -4.54 2.07
CA ALA A 371 10.80 -3.96 3.36
C ALA A 371 10.46 -5.05 4.39
N SER A 372 9.66 -6.04 4.00
CA SER A 372 9.30 -7.17 4.87
C SER A 372 10.55 -7.93 5.34
N LYS A 373 11.51 -8.21 4.45
CA LYS A 373 12.75 -8.89 4.83
C LYS A 373 13.55 -8.11 5.87
N LEU A 374 13.72 -6.80 5.68
CA LEU A 374 14.45 -5.95 6.62
C LEU A 374 13.77 -5.93 7.99
N ILE A 375 12.46 -5.66 8.03
CA ILE A 375 11.70 -5.53 9.28
C ILE A 375 11.74 -6.83 10.09
N PHE A 376 11.52 -7.98 9.45
CA PHE A 376 11.49 -9.27 10.15
C PHE A 376 12.88 -9.73 10.59
N GLU A 377 13.95 -9.36 9.85
CA GLU A 377 15.33 -9.63 10.26
C GLU A 377 15.70 -8.80 11.50
N GLU A 378 15.35 -7.51 11.53
CA GLU A 378 15.55 -6.63 12.69
C GLU A 378 14.84 -7.18 13.94
N LEU A 379 13.60 -7.66 13.79
CA LEU A 379 12.84 -8.26 14.89
C LEU A 379 13.47 -9.56 15.39
N LYS A 380 13.98 -10.39 14.49
CA LYS A 380 14.67 -11.62 14.86
C LYS A 380 15.94 -11.32 15.66
N GLN A 381 16.74 -10.37 15.19
CA GLN A 381 17.96 -9.93 15.89
C GLN A 381 17.64 -9.33 17.27
N ALA A 382 16.59 -8.51 17.37
CA ALA A 382 16.14 -7.98 18.65
C ALA A 382 15.71 -9.08 19.63
N ALA A 383 14.94 -10.07 19.17
CA ALA A 383 14.51 -11.19 20.00
C ALA A 383 15.67 -12.11 20.44
N GLU A 384 16.69 -12.28 19.59
CA GLU A 384 17.91 -13.02 19.93
C GLU A 384 18.76 -12.25 20.96
N ALA A 385 18.88 -10.93 20.82
CA ALA A 385 19.56 -10.06 21.78
C ALA A 385 18.87 -10.08 23.16
N GLU A 386 17.54 -10.00 23.21
CA GLU A 386 16.77 -10.12 24.46
C GLU A 386 16.96 -11.49 25.13
N LYS A 387 16.97 -12.57 24.36
CA LYS A 387 17.26 -13.92 24.87
C LYS A 387 18.68 -14.06 25.42
N ALA A 388 19.67 -13.40 24.80
CA ALA A 388 21.05 -13.39 25.28
C ALA A 388 21.17 -12.61 26.60
N LEU A 389 20.54 -11.43 26.68
CA LEU A 389 20.48 -10.60 27.90
C LEU A 389 19.78 -11.32 29.06
N ALA A 390 18.73 -12.11 28.78
CA ALA A 390 18.02 -12.89 29.78
C ALA A 390 18.82 -14.10 30.31
N LYS A 391 19.81 -14.59 29.55
CA LYS A 391 20.64 -15.74 29.93
C LYS A 391 21.91 -15.36 30.70
N ASP A 392 22.43 -14.13 30.52
CA ASP A 392 23.58 -13.64 31.28
C ASP A 392 23.52 -12.10 31.47
N PRO A 393 22.99 -11.61 32.60
CA PRO A 393 22.91 -10.18 32.90
C PRO A 393 24.27 -9.48 33.01
N GLN A 394 25.38 -10.23 33.15
CA GLN A 394 26.74 -9.68 33.33
C GLN A 394 27.55 -9.58 32.03
N ALA A 395 27.04 -10.08 30.89
CA ALA A 395 27.71 -10.00 29.60
C ALA A 395 27.80 -8.57 28.99
N SER A 396 27.21 -7.57 29.65
CA SER A 396 27.13 -6.18 29.16
C SER A 396 28.42 -5.34 29.26
N SER A 397 29.52 -5.89 29.80
CA SER A 397 30.72 -5.08 30.06
C SER A 397 31.86 -5.19 29.03
N LYS A 398 31.76 -6.00 27.97
CA LYS A 398 32.83 -6.12 26.96
C LYS A 398 32.35 -6.18 25.50
N SER A 399 32.08 -4.98 24.97
CA SER A 399 32.36 -4.50 23.61
C SER A 399 31.60 -5.06 22.38
N TRP A 400 31.41 -4.13 21.43
CA TRP A 400 31.02 -4.27 20.01
C TRP A 400 29.54 -4.43 19.66
N MET A 401 28.73 -3.38 19.92
CA MET A 401 27.63 -3.02 19.02
C MET A 401 27.55 -1.49 18.84
N PRO A 402 27.24 -0.99 17.63
CA PRO A 402 26.95 0.42 17.43
C PRO A 402 25.62 0.77 18.12
N SER A 403 25.70 1.68 19.10
CA SER A 403 24.67 2.66 19.46
C SER A 403 23.20 2.24 19.19
N LEU A 404 22.59 1.56 20.17
CA LEU A 404 21.15 1.25 20.27
C LEU A 404 20.23 2.49 20.40
N SER A 405 20.73 3.72 20.17
CA SER A 405 19.92 4.93 20.27
C SER A 405 18.88 5.09 19.15
N SER A 406 18.92 4.27 18.08
CA SER A 406 17.83 4.18 17.09
C SER A 406 16.64 3.35 17.58
N LEU A 407 16.80 2.50 18.60
CA LEU A 407 15.74 1.65 19.16
C LEU A 407 14.93 2.33 20.27
N ASN A 408 15.39 3.45 20.83
CA ASN A 408 14.60 4.22 21.80
C ASN A 408 13.34 4.84 21.19
N GLY A 409 13.27 4.99 19.86
CA GLY A 409 12.03 5.36 19.17
C GLY A 409 10.97 4.26 19.12
N ILE A 410 11.37 2.98 19.30
CA ILE A 410 10.50 1.80 19.21
C ILE A 410 9.98 1.36 20.59
N PHE A 411 10.56 1.87 21.70
CA PHE A 411 10.26 1.41 23.06
C PHE A 411 9.73 2.47 24.04
N SER A 412 9.61 3.77 23.70
CA SER A 412 9.00 4.77 24.58
C SER A 412 7.66 5.34 24.05
N GLY A 413 6.62 4.51 24.05
CA GLY A 413 5.22 4.94 23.92
C GLY A 413 4.49 4.87 25.27
N GLY A 414 5.04 5.51 26.30
CA GLY A 414 4.45 5.58 27.64
C GLY A 414 3.93 6.98 27.94
N ALA A 415 2.64 7.06 28.27
CA ALA A 415 1.90 8.28 28.56
C ALA A 415 2.66 9.29 29.44
N LYS A 416 2.84 10.52 28.93
CA LYS A 416 3.13 11.67 29.80
C LYS A 416 1.85 12.03 30.57
N LYS A 417 1.80 11.59 31.83
CA LYS A 417 0.93 12.17 32.85
C LYS A 417 1.27 13.64 33.04
N ASP A 418 0.22 14.44 33.16
CA ASP A 418 0.21 15.83 33.57
C ASP A 418 1.20 16.13 34.70
N LYS A 419 1.96 17.21 34.52
CA LYS A 419 2.54 17.97 35.62
C LYS A 419 2.03 19.40 35.53
N THR A 420 1.03 19.64 36.35
CA THR A 420 0.77 20.84 37.14
C THR A 420 1.86 21.91 37.02
N VAL A 421 1.54 23.00 36.32
CA VAL A 421 2.26 24.27 36.49
C VAL A 421 1.58 25.00 37.64
N ALA A 422 2.29 25.11 38.75
CA ALA A 422 1.97 26.04 39.82
C ALA A 422 2.12 27.47 39.27
N VAL A 423 1.01 28.19 39.17
CA VAL A 423 0.99 29.63 38.94
C VAL A 423 1.22 30.29 40.29
N ALA A 424 2.38 30.92 40.45
CA ALA A 424 2.62 31.85 41.53
C ALA A 424 1.85 33.14 41.25
N HIS A 425 1.12 33.57 42.26
CA HIS A 425 0.43 34.85 42.39
C HIS A 425 1.32 36.03 41.99
N GLU A 426 0.79 36.91 41.14
CA GLU A 426 0.87 38.35 41.37
C GLU A 426 -0.48 38.98 41.02
N SER A 427 -1.04 39.61 42.05
CA SER A 427 -2.29 40.36 42.14
C SER A 427 -2.25 41.64 41.32
N VAL A 428 -3.39 42.04 40.71
CA VAL A 428 -4.02 43.36 40.92
C VAL A 428 -5.53 43.26 40.60
N ASP A 429 -6.28 43.95 41.44
CA ASP A 429 -7.73 44.16 41.58
C ASP A 429 -8.54 44.46 40.30
N GLN A 430 -9.81 44.02 40.25
CA GLN A 430 -10.98 44.90 40.48
C GLN A 430 -12.33 44.20 40.23
N GLU A 431 -13.15 44.24 41.29
CA GLU A 431 -14.60 44.44 41.40
C GLU A 431 -15.68 43.70 40.56
N ARG A 432 -16.60 43.17 41.37
CA ARG A 432 -18.00 42.70 41.25
C ARG A 432 -18.92 43.29 40.14
N VAL A 433 -19.60 42.37 39.40
CA VAL A 433 -21.07 42.02 39.39
C VAL A 433 -22.12 43.15 39.16
N PRO A 434 -23.36 42.96 38.61
CA PRO A 434 -24.08 41.81 37.99
C PRO A 434 -24.80 42.07 36.63
N GLN A 435 -25.40 40.98 36.13
CA GLN A 435 -26.56 40.84 35.23
C GLN A 435 -27.57 41.99 35.13
N GLU A 436 -28.14 42.17 33.94
CA GLU A 436 -29.58 42.46 33.79
C GLU A 436 -30.17 41.87 32.51
N GLN A 437 -31.45 41.49 32.61
CA GLN A 437 -32.27 40.76 31.64
C GLN A 437 -33.00 41.68 30.65
N ALA A 438 -33.47 41.06 29.57
CA ALA A 438 -34.71 41.35 28.84
C ALA A 438 -34.79 42.61 27.97
N THR A 439 -35.05 42.45 26.67
CA THR A 439 -36.42 42.45 26.11
C THR A 439 -36.40 42.36 24.58
N SER A 440 -37.50 41.78 24.09
CA SER A 440 -38.01 41.71 22.72
C SER A 440 -37.99 43.02 21.91
N SER A 441 -37.80 42.93 20.59
CA SER A 441 -38.81 43.37 19.60
C SER A 441 -38.34 43.19 18.15
N ASN A 442 -39.32 42.87 17.31
CA ASN A 442 -39.30 42.79 15.84
C ASN A 442 -38.81 44.08 15.15
N THR A 443 -38.42 43.94 13.87
CA THR A 443 -38.84 44.65 12.63
C THR A 443 -37.62 44.73 11.69
N ASN A 444 -37.52 43.92 10.62
CA ASN A 444 -38.04 44.08 9.26
C ASN A 444 -37.51 45.29 8.47
N ILE A 445 -37.31 45.08 7.15
CA ILE A 445 -36.83 46.00 6.09
C ILE A 445 -35.28 46.13 6.03
N GLY A 446 -34.56 45.94 4.92
CA GLY A 446 -34.91 45.70 3.53
C GLY A 446 -33.75 46.18 2.63
N LEU A 447 -33.23 45.29 1.78
CA LEU A 447 -32.58 45.43 0.46
C LEU A 447 -31.50 44.37 0.27
#